data_AF-A0A1Q3DV35-F1
#
_entry.id   AF-A0A1Q3DV35-F1
#
_cell.length_a   1.000
_cell.length_b   1.000
_cell.length_c   1.000
_cell.angle_alpha   90.00
_cell.angle_beta   90.00
_cell.angle_gamma   90.00
#
_symmetry.space_group_name_H-M   'P 1'
#
loop_
_entity.id
_entity.type
_entity.pdbx_description
1 polymer ?
#
loop_
_entity_poly.entity_id
_entity_poly.type
_entity_poly.pdbx_seq_one_letter_code
_entity_poly.pdbx_strand_id
1 'polypeptide(L)'
;MNKSGEVGTILLLLTYFFSKNVHRHPTLVNFWITWLIYSVSYTLLLYDKQQYTNPDTLCRVQAAMVDGSPSLVVTAGLVAVIQIWKKVHRPPNSIYKLTLTAKQKSRISLVLFLFVPYMVFLVFSIGSALVGRKDFSLTNPMNGLYCSLHVDGFSRYSIPAYCTVVMTFLLGFEVAISYKYWRTRATTARAFTLLKRDLPFSLILRMLLFSVVSVMVISIGIIYMSNWLVPWPYMMQATLPLFSLKLLQITEMAISESNLARLPPVGILEIASASGSRTRFSSAPSSAVERGTVSGEETV
;
A
#
# COMPACT_ATOMS: atom_id res chain seq x y z
N MET A 1 -6.20 31.35 -8.20
CA MET A 1 -6.09 30.16 -7.32
C MET A 1 -4.93 29.31 -7.81
N ASN A 2 -4.00 28.99 -6.91
CA ASN A 2 -2.65 28.53 -7.23
C ASN A 2 -2.64 27.08 -7.73
N LYS A 3 -2.40 26.86 -9.03
CA LYS A 3 -2.22 25.53 -9.66
C LYS A 3 -0.96 24.78 -9.18
N SER A 4 -0.14 25.41 -8.34
CA SER A 4 1.19 24.94 -7.93
C SER A 4 1.17 23.83 -6.88
N GLY A 5 0.09 23.69 -6.10
CA GLY A 5 0.03 22.73 -4.98
C GLY A 5 -0.16 21.27 -5.39
N GLU A 6 -0.97 21.01 -6.43
CA GLU A 6 -1.35 19.65 -6.79
C GLU A 6 -0.30 18.92 -7.62
N VAL A 7 0.39 19.66 -8.51
CA VAL A 7 1.51 19.11 -9.29
C VAL A 7 2.61 18.62 -8.36
N GLY A 8 2.88 19.35 -7.27
CA GLY A 8 3.86 18.95 -6.26
C GLY A 8 3.57 17.60 -5.62
N THR A 9 2.29 17.26 -5.42
CA THR A 9 1.90 16.00 -4.78
C THR A 9 2.14 14.81 -5.71
N ILE A 10 1.79 14.94 -7.00
CA ILE A 10 2.06 13.91 -8.01
C ILE A 10 3.57 13.73 -8.18
N LEU A 11 4.33 14.82 -8.22
CA LEU A 11 5.78 14.81 -8.41
C LEU A 11 6.51 14.19 -7.20
N LEU A 12 6.04 14.44 -5.97
CA LEU A 12 6.56 13.80 -4.77
C LEU A 12 6.27 12.28 -4.75
N LEU A 13 5.07 11.87 -5.13
CA LEU A 13 4.72 10.45 -5.26
C LEU A 13 5.59 9.75 -6.31
N LEU A 14 5.82 10.41 -7.44
CA LEU A 14 6.67 9.89 -8.51
C LEU A 14 8.13 9.78 -8.06
N THR A 15 8.65 10.83 -7.41
CA THR A 15 10.03 10.86 -6.90
C THR A 15 10.26 9.76 -5.87
N TYR A 16 9.29 9.53 -4.97
CA TYR A 16 9.34 8.43 -4.03
C TYR A 16 9.31 7.05 -4.71
N PHE A 17 8.52 6.92 -5.78
CA PHE A 17 8.45 5.70 -6.59
C PHE A 17 9.80 5.36 -7.22
N PHE A 18 10.51 6.36 -7.74
CA PHE A 18 11.81 6.18 -8.40
C PHE A 18 13.00 5.99 -7.45
N SER A 19 12.80 6.03 -6.13
CA SER A 19 13.85 5.70 -5.17
C SER A 19 14.17 4.20 -5.21
N LYS A 20 15.25 3.84 -5.94
CA LYS A 20 15.67 2.46 -6.24
C LYS A 20 16.24 1.67 -5.06
N ASN A 21 16.43 2.29 -3.89
CA ASN A 21 17.21 1.70 -2.80
C ASN A 21 16.45 0.81 -1.80
N VAL A 22 15.18 0.46 -2.07
CA VAL A 22 14.38 -0.33 -1.12
C VAL A 22 13.71 -1.52 -1.82
N HIS A 23 13.99 -2.74 -1.36
CA HIS A 23 13.28 -3.95 -1.78
C HIS A 23 11.81 -3.88 -1.30
N ARG A 24 10.93 -3.31 -2.13
CA ARG A 24 9.52 -3.11 -1.79
C ARG A 24 8.68 -4.31 -2.20
N HIS A 25 7.68 -4.63 -1.37
CA HIS A 25 6.73 -5.69 -1.68
C HIS A 25 5.80 -5.26 -2.84
N PRO A 26 5.50 -6.13 -3.82
CA PRO A 26 4.70 -5.76 -5.00
C PRO A 26 3.30 -5.23 -4.64
N THR A 27 2.69 -5.68 -3.55
CA THR A 27 1.37 -5.18 -3.11
C THR A 27 1.41 -3.73 -2.65
N LEU A 28 2.54 -3.28 -2.09
CA LEU A 28 2.72 -1.89 -1.68
C LEU A 28 2.89 -1.01 -2.90
N VAL A 29 3.65 -1.47 -3.91
CA VAL A 29 3.76 -0.81 -5.21
C VAL A 29 2.39 -0.69 -5.87
N ASN A 30 1.62 -1.77 -5.89
CA ASN A 30 0.24 -1.79 -6.41
C ASN A 30 -0.65 -0.75 -5.73
N PHE A 31 -0.60 -0.69 -4.40
CA PHE A 31 -1.34 0.31 -3.62
C PHE A 31 -0.96 1.73 -4.04
N TRP A 32 0.32 2.06 -4.16
CA TRP A 32 0.74 3.39 -4.62
C TRP A 32 0.26 3.73 -6.03
N ILE A 33 0.31 2.77 -6.96
CA ILE A 33 -0.22 2.96 -8.32
C ILE A 33 -1.72 3.27 -8.27
N THR A 34 -2.49 2.62 -7.41
CA THR A 34 -3.92 2.94 -7.26
C THR A 34 -4.16 4.34 -6.72
N TRP A 35 -3.34 4.82 -5.80
CA TRP A 35 -3.39 6.22 -5.34
C TRP A 35 -3.00 7.22 -6.43
N LEU A 36 -2.03 6.87 -7.28
CA LEU A 36 -1.68 7.68 -8.44
C LEU A 36 -2.87 7.83 -9.39
N ILE A 37 -3.53 6.73 -9.75
CA ILE A 37 -4.72 6.73 -10.62
C ILE A 37 -5.85 7.54 -9.99
N TYR A 38 -6.07 7.35 -8.69
CA TYR A 38 -7.02 8.14 -7.92
C TYR A 38 -6.72 9.64 -8.06
N SER A 39 -5.49 10.08 -7.78
CA SER A 39 -5.09 11.49 -7.91
C SER A 39 -5.26 12.03 -9.33
N VAL A 40 -4.81 11.30 -10.35
CA VAL A 40 -4.95 11.71 -11.77
C VAL A 40 -6.42 11.88 -12.15
N SER A 41 -7.29 11.02 -11.64
CA SER A 41 -8.74 11.11 -11.90
C SER A 41 -9.34 12.41 -11.38
N TYR A 42 -8.86 12.93 -10.23
CA TYR A 42 -9.34 14.20 -9.68
C TYR A 42 -8.74 15.43 -10.37
N THR A 43 -7.52 15.33 -10.91
CA THR A 43 -6.81 16.48 -11.51
C THR A 43 -7.00 16.64 -13.01
N LEU A 44 -7.72 15.72 -13.68
CA LEU A 44 -7.87 15.70 -15.15
C LEU A 44 -8.35 17.05 -15.74
N LEU A 45 -9.37 17.66 -15.13
CA LEU A 45 -9.94 18.96 -15.53
C LEU A 45 -8.95 20.13 -15.45
N LEU A 46 -7.91 20.04 -14.60
CA LEU A 46 -6.94 21.13 -14.47
C LEU A 46 -6.01 21.25 -15.68
N TYR A 47 -5.90 20.17 -16.47
CA TYR A 47 -5.13 20.16 -17.70
C TYR A 47 -5.87 20.81 -18.86
N ASP A 48 -7.19 20.94 -18.76
CA ASP A 48 -7.97 21.66 -19.76
C ASP A 48 -7.83 23.17 -19.58
N LYS A 49 -7.49 23.86 -20.66
CA LYS A 49 -7.38 25.33 -20.69
C LYS A 49 -8.65 25.98 -21.23
N GLN A 50 -9.57 25.22 -21.83
CA GLN A 50 -10.79 25.71 -22.47
C GLN A 50 -12.00 25.50 -21.57
N GLN A 51 -11.99 26.18 -20.43
CA GLN A 51 -12.83 25.86 -19.27
C GLN A 51 -14.34 26.14 -19.43
N TYR A 52 -14.85 26.59 -20.59
CA TYR A 52 -16.22 27.14 -20.67
C TYR A 52 -17.04 26.94 -21.94
N THR A 53 -16.51 26.44 -23.06
CA THR A 53 -17.26 26.56 -24.34
C THR A 53 -18.08 25.34 -24.75
N ASN A 54 -17.81 24.13 -24.23
CA ASN A 54 -18.68 22.96 -24.37
C ASN A 54 -18.48 22.00 -23.18
N PRO A 55 -19.50 21.21 -22.78
CA PRO A 55 -19.33 20.18 -21.77
C PRO A 55 -18.53 19.02 -22.37
N ASP A 56 -17.21 19.20 -22.39
CA ASP A 56 -16.26 18.40 -23.14
C ASP A 56 -16.22 16.97 -22.64
N THR A 57 -16.02 16.05 -23.59
CA THR A 57 -15.83 14.61 -23.36
C THR A 57 -14.90 14.31 -22.18
N LEU A 58 -13.95 15.19 -21.89
CA LEU A 58 -13.06 15.17 -20.74
C LEU A 58 -13.80 15.17 -19.39
N CYS A 59 -14.80 16.06 -19.20
CA CYS A 59 -15.62 16.13 -17.98
C CYS A 59 -16.39 14.82 -17.76
N ARG A 60 -16.88 14.21 -18.85
CA ARG A 60 -17.59 12.92 -18.81
C ARG A 60 -16.64 11.78 -18.41
N VAL A 61 -15.45 11.74 -19.02
CA VAL A 61 -14.43 10.74 -18.68
C VAL A 61 -13.99 10.92 -17.23
N GLN A 62 -13.75 12.15 -16.79
CA GLN A 62 -13.39 12.45 -15.41
C GLN A 62 -14.47 12.00 -14.43
N ALA A 63 -15.73 12.34 -14.66
CA ALA A 63 -16.83 11.94 -13.76
C ALA A 63 -16.87 10.40 -13.61
N ALA A 64 -16.74 9.67 -14.72
CA ALA A 64 -16.69 8.20 -14.69
C ALA A 64 -15.46 7.66 -13.94
N MET A 65 -14.29 8.27 -14.11
CA MET A 65 -13.08 7.87 -13.39
C MET A 65 -13.16 8.19 -11.90
N VAL A 66 -13.70 9.36 -11.53
CA VAL A 66 -13.93 9.81 -10.16
C VAL A 66 -14.87 8.85 -9.42
N ASP A 67 -15.94 8.38 -10.07
CA ASP A 67 -16.87 7.41 -9.49
C ASP A 67 -16.21 6.04 -9.21
N GLY A 68 -15.34 5.57 -10.10
CA GLY A 68 -14.63 4.28 -9.92
C GLY A 68 -13.45 4.34 -8.94
N SER A 69 -12.88 5.53 -8.72
CA SER A 69 -11.65 5.73 -7.96
C SER A 69 -11.74 5.32 -6.48
N PRO A 70 -12.81 5.64 -5.73
CA PRO A 70 -12.98 5.14 -4.36
C PRO A 70 -12.95 3.61 -4.29
N SER A 71 -13.70 2.94 -5.17
CA SER A 71 -13.76 1.47 -5.25
C SER A 71 -12.39 0.84 -5.55
N LEU A 72 -11.57 1.50 -6.37
CA LEU A 72 -10.18 1.09 -6.64
C LEU A 72 -9.34 1.07 -5.35
N VAL A 73 -9.37 2.17 -4.60
CA VAL A 73 -8.50 2.37 -3.42
C VAL A 73 -8.90 1.44 -2.27
N VAL A 74 -10.19 1.32 -1.95
CA VAL A 74 -10.66 0.43 -0.87
C VAL A 74 -10.35 -1.04 -1.19
N THR A 75 -10.50 -1.45 -2.44
CA THR A 75 -10.19 -2.82 -2.88
C THR A 75 -8.69 -3.09 -2.82
N ALA A 76 -7.86 -2.14 -3.25
CA ALA A 76 -6.41 -2.25 -3.14
C ALA A 76 -5.95 -2.33 -1.68
N GLY A 77 -6.57 -1.56 -0.79
CA GLY A 77 -6.38 -1.64 0.66
C GLY A 77 -6.70 -3.03 1.21
N LEU A 78 -7.87 -3.57 0.88
CA LEU A 78 -8.28 -4.90 1.30
C LEU A 78 -7.30 -5.98 0.82
N VAL A 79 -6.89 -5.92 -0.45
CA VAL A 79 -5.88 -6.85 -1.02
C VAL A 79 -4.56 -6.75 -0.25
N ALA A 80 -4.10 -5.53 0.05
CA ALA A 80 -2.87 -5.34 0.82
C ALA A 80 -2.97 -5.96 2.23
N VAL A 81 -4.08 -5.76 2.93
CA VAL A 81 -4.34 -6.31 4.27
C VAL A 81 -4.43 -7.84 4.23
N ILE A 82 -5.14 -8.43 3.27
CA ILE A 82 -5.21 -9.89 3.09
C ILE A 82 -3.82 -10.49 2.85
N GLN A 83 -2.96 -9.81 2.10
CA GLN A 83 -1.60 -10.29 1.83
C GLN A 83 -0.71 -10.21 3.08
N ILE A 84 -0.88 -9.18 3.91
CA ILE A 84 -0.23 -9.10 5.22
C ILE A 84 -0.74 -10.22 6.13
N TRP A 85 -2.06 -10.43 6.19
CA TRP A 85 -2.67 -11.50 6.97
C TRP A 85 -2.12 -12.88 6.59
N LYS A 86 -2.06 -13.19 5.29
CA LYS A 86 -1.48 -14.44 4.77
C LYS A 86 -0.02 -14.63 5.18
N LYS A 87 0.78 -13.55 5.19
CA LYS A 87 2.18 -13.62 5.65
C LYS A 87 2.29 -13.86 7.14
N VAL A 88 1.48 -13.16 7.95
CA VAL A 88 1.44 -13.34 9.41
C VAL A 88 0.94 -14.74 9.80
N HIS A 89 0.09 -15.35 8.97
CA HIS A 89 -0.47 -16.68 9.23
C HIS A 89 0.39 -17.86 8.79
N ARG A 90 1.40 -17.65 7.95
CA ARG A 90 2.23 -18.77 7.49
C ARG A 90 3.05 -19.32 8.67
N PRO A 91 2.83 -20.58 9.09
CA PRO A 91 3.59 -21.16 10.18
C PRO A 91 5.07 -21.30 9.77
N PRO A 92 6.01 -21.06 10.71
CA PRO A 92 7.45 -21.17 10.42
C PRO A 92 7.81 -22.58 9.91
N ASN A 93 7.05 -23.60 10.32
CA ASN A 93 7.31 -24.99 9.96
C ASN A 93 6.96 -25.37 8.51
N SER A 94 6.30 -24.48 7.77
CA SER A 94 5.96 -24.72 6.35
C SER A 94 7.10 -24.39 5.39
N ILE A 95 8.19 -23.78 5.85
CA ILE A 95 9.27 -23.30 4.98
C ILE A 95 10.05 -24.47 4.35
N TYR A 96 10.13 -25.62 5.03
CA TYR A 96 11.01 -26.73 4.62
C TYR A 96 10.38 -27.70 3.61
N LYS A 97 9.06 -27.64 3.38
CA LYS A 97 8.34 -28.58 2.49
C LYS A 97 7.53 -27.90 1.39
N LEU A 98 7.94 -26.72 0.93
CA LEU A 98 7.25 -26.06 -0.18
C LEU A 98 7.66 -26.70 -1.51
N THR A 99 6.86 -27.63 -2.00
CA THR A 99 6.98 -28.17 -3.36
C THR A 99 6.95 -27.05 -4.40
N LEU A 100 7.70 -27.20 -5.50
CA LEU A 100 7.82 -26.21 -6.58
C LEU A 100 6.43 -25.77 -7.11
N THR A 101 5.47 -26.69 -7.15
CA THR A 101 4.07 -26.45 -7.54
C THR A 101 3.35 -25.48 -6.60
N ALA A 102 3.58 -25.55 -5.29
CA ALA A 102 2.98 -24.62 -4.31
C ALA A 102 3.53 -23.19 -4.45
N LYS A 103 4.82 -23.06 -4.80
CA LYS A 103 5.46 -21.75 -5.07
C LYS A 103 4.84 -21.08 -6.29
N GLN A 104 4.60 -21.84 -7.37
CA GLN A 104 3.97 -21.32 -8.59
C GLN A 104 2.52 -20.89 -8.35
N LYS A 105 1.72 -21.72 -7.67
CA LYS A 105 0.32 -21.37 -7.32
C LYS A 105 0.24 -20.08 -6.48
N SER A 106 1.19 -19.88 -5.56
CA SER A 106 1.25 -18.64 -4.75
C SER A 106 1.59 -17.41 -5.58
N ARG A 107 2.43 -17.54 -6.62
CA ARG A 107 2.75 -16.41 -7.53
C ARG A 107 1.56 -16.04 -8.39
N ILE A 108 0.90 -17.02 -9.01
CA ILE A 108 -0.28 -16.80 -9.85
C ILE A 108 -1.40 -16.15 -9.02
N SER A 109 -1.66 -16.68 -7.82
CA SER A 109 -2.65 -16.08 -6.91
C SER A 109 -2.30 -14.63 -6.56
N LEU A 110 -1.03 -14.32 -6.28
CA LEU A 110 -0.60 -12.96 -5.99
C LEU A 110 -0.87 -12.03 -7.18
N VAL A 111 -0.50 -12.44 -8.40
CA VAL A 111 -0.73 -11.65 -9.62
C VAL A 111 -2.23 -11.43 -9.83
N LEU A 112 -3.05 -12.47 -9.69
CA LEU A 112 -4.50 -12.35 -9.80
C LEU A 112 -5.08 -11.35 -8.80
N PHE A 113 -4.65 -11.41 -7.53
CA PHE A 113 -5.06 -10.44 -6.50
C PHE A 113 -4.65 -9.00 -6.82
N LEU A 114 -3.51 -8.78 -7.49
CA LEU A 114 -3.10 -7.44 -7.91
C LEU A 114 -4.02 -6.85 -8.98
N PHE A 115 -4.60 -7.69 -9.86
CA PHE A 115 -5.50 -7.23 -10.92
C PHE A 115 -6.91 -6.89 -10.44
N VAL A 116 -7.39 -7.48 -9.34
CA VAL A 116 -8.73 -7.25 -8.78
C VAL A 116 -9.11 -5.77 -8.63
N PRO A 117 -8.32 -4.89 -7.98
CA PRO A 117 -8.70 -3.48 -7.82
C PRO A 117 -8.92 -2.77 -9.15
N TYR A 118 -8.12 -3.06 -10.17
CA TYR A 118 -8.25 -2.44 -11.48
C TYR A 118 -9.51 -2.92 -12.22
N MET A 119 -9.88 -4.20 -12.07
CA MET A 119 -11.14 -4.69 -12.61
C MET A 119 -12.34 -4.02 -11.96
N VAL A 120 -12.32 -3.87 -10.63
CA VAL A 120 -13.37 -3.16 -9.88
C VAL A 120 -13.49 -1.71 -10.36
N PHE A 121 -12.35 -1.00 -10.50
CA PHE A 121 -12.31 0.35 -11.05
C PHE A 121 -12.98 0.43 -12.43
N LEU A 122 -12.58 -0.44 -13.36
CA LEU A 122 -13.14 -0.46 -14.71
C LEU A 122 -14.64 -0.73 -14.70
N VAL A 123 -15.12 -1.65 -13.87
CA VAL A 123 -16.57 -1.96 -13.76
C VAL A 123 -17.36 -0.74 -13.28
N PHE A 124 -16.91 -0.06 -12.22
CA PHE A 124 -17.61 1.13 -11.70
C PHE A 124 -17.50 2.31 -12.67
N SER A 125 -16.33 2.55 -13.27
CA SER A 125 -16.15 3.65 -14.24
C SER A 125 -16.94 3.43 -15.53
N ILE A 126 -16.92 2.23 -16.10
CA ILE A 126 -17.73 1.91 -17.28
C ILE A 126 -19.22 1.97 -16.92
N GLY A 127 -19.61 1.47 -15.75
CA GLY A 127 -20.98 1.57 -15.24
C GLY A 127 -21.47 3.02 -15.19
N SER A 128 -20.71 3.91 -14.53
CA SER A 128 -21.03 5.34 -14.49
C SER A 128 -21.03 5.99 -15.87
N ALA A 129 -20.11 5.63 -16.76
CA ALA A 129 -20.09 6.15 -18.13
C ALA A 129 -21.31 5.72 -18.97
N LEU A 130 -21.77 4.48 -18.83
CA LEU A 130 -22.95 3.97 -19.52
C LEU A 130 -24.24 4.60 -19.01
N VAL A 131 -24.35 4.81 -17.69
CA VAL A 131 -25.48 5.51 -17.09
C VAL A 131 -25.50 6.98 -17.50
N GLY A 132 -24.34 7.66 -17.47
CA GLY A 132 -24.21 9.07 -17.86
C GLY A 132 -24.45 9.37 -19.33
N ARG A 133 -24.51 8.36 -20.21
CA ARG A 133 -24.89 8.54 -21.62
C ARG A 133 -26.39 8.80 -21.80
N LYS A 134 -27.24 8.36 -20.87
CA LYS A 134 -28.69 8.47 -21.00
C LYS A 134 -29.22 9.84 -20.57
N ASP A 135 -28.69 10.40 -19.48
CA ASP A 135 -29.19 11.63 -18.86
C ASP A 135 -28.09 12.70 -18.72
N PHE A 136 -27.72 13.31 -19.85
CA PHE A 136 -26.60 14.27 -19.89
C PHE A 136 -26.93 15.63 -19.27
N SER A 137 -28.21 16.02 -19.18
CA SER A 137 -28.62 17.31 -18.60
C SER A 137 -28.36 17.42 -17.08
N LEU A 138 -27.95 16.34 -16.43
CA LEU A 138 -27.70 16.28 -14.99
C LEU A 138 -26.21 16.48 -14.61
N THR A 139 -25.31 16.70 -15.58
CA THR A 139 -23.93 17.08 -15.27
C THR A 139 -23.89 18.51 -14.80
N ASN A 140 -24.03 18.69 -13.49
CA ASN A 140 -24.01 19.99 -12.86
C ASN A 140 -22.60 20.26 -12.31
N PRO A 141 -21.87 21.28 -12.79
CA PRO A 141 -20.53 21.63 -12.28
C PRO A 141 -20.61 22.34 -10.90
N MET A 142 -21.48 21.87 -10.00
CA MET A 142 -21.84 22.51 -8.74
C MET A 142 -20.64 22.84 -7.83
N ASN A 143 -19.54 22.09 -7.96
CA ASN A 143 -18.35 22.28 -7.14
C ASN A 143 -17.21 23.03 -7.83
N GLY A 144 -17.31 23.32 -9.14
CA GLY A 144 -16.28 24.02 -9.94
C GLY A 144 -14.89 23.36 -10.03
N LEU A 145 -14.61 22.32 -9.22
CA LEU A 145 -13.31 21.66 -9.12
C LEU A 145 -13.25 20.32 -9.87
N TYR A 146 -14.36 19.58 -9.90
CA TYR A 146 -14.47 18.32 -10.63
C TYR A 146 -15.90 18.12 -11.12
N CYS A 147 -16.03 17.36 -12.21
CA CYS A 147 -17.33 16.93 -12.69
C CYS A 147 -17.84 15.75 -11.88
N SER A 148 -19.06 15.85 -11.38
CA SER A 148 -19.77 14.76 -10.72
C SER A 148 -21.05 14.45 -11.49
N LEU A 149 -21.34 13.16 -11.64
CA LEU A 149 -22.54 12.69 -12.32
C LEU A 149 -23.63 12.49 -11.27
N HIS A 150 -24.57 13.43 -11.16
CA HIS A 150 -25.69 13.32 -10.23
C HIS A 150 -26.78 12.42 -10.83
N VAL A 151 -26.57 11.11 -10.77
CA VAL A 151 -27.62 10.13 -11.14
C VAL A 151 -28.14 9.48 -9.87
N ASP A 152 -29.43 9.70 -9.61
CA ASP A 152 -30.02 9.63 -8.27
C ASP A 152 -29.97 8.25 -7.60
N GLY A 153 -29.84 7.17 -8.38
CA GLY A 153 -29.80 5.79 -7.85
C GLY A 153 -28.41 5.16 -7.84
N PHE A 154 -27.75 5.11 -9.00
CA PHE A 154 -26.54 4.28 -9.17
C PHE A 154 -25.33 4.85 -8.42
N SER A 155 -24.95 6.09 -8.71
CA SER A 155 -23.77 6.72 -8.08
C SER A 155 -24.00 6.95 -6.59
N ARG A 156 -25.25 7.30 -6.22
CA ARG A 156 -25.63 7.61 -4.84
C ARG A 156 -25.58 6.41 -3.89
N TYR A 157 -26.00 5.21 -4.33
CA TYR A 157 -26.10 4.05 -3.43
C TYR A 157 -25.07 2.97 -3.73
N SER A 158 -24.78 2.67 -4.99
CA SER A 158 -23.94 1.52 -5.37
C SER A 158 -22.49 1.68 -4.91
N ILE A 159 -21.89 2.85 -5.18
CA ILE A 159 -20.48 3.11 -4.87
C ILE A 159 -20.26 3.20 -3.35
N PRO A 160 -21.04 4.00 -2.58
CA PRO A 160 -20.85 4.07 -1.13
C PRO A 160 -21.18 2.76 -0.44
N ALA A 161 -22.17 1.99 -0.91
CA ALA A 161 -22.47 0.66 -0.36
C ALA A 161 -21.30 -0.30 -0.54
N TYR A 162 -20.77 -0.39 -1.75
CA TYR A 162 -19.61 -1.22 -2.04
C TYR A 162 -18.42 -0.83 -1.15
N CYS A 163 -18.09 0.47 -1.13
CA CYS A 163 -16.98 0.99 -0.32
C CYS A 163 -17.18 0.70 1.18
N THR A 164 -18.40 0.87 1.69
CA THR A 164 -18.71 0.61 3.11
C THR A 164 -18.49 -0.86 3.43
N VAL A 165 -19.03 -1.78 2.62
CA VAL A 165 -18.86 -3.23 2.82
C VAL A 165 -17.38 -3.63 2.80
N VAL A 166 -16.61 -3.16 1.80
CA VAL A 166 -15.18 -3.47 1.67
C VAL A 166 -14.39 -2.90 2.85
N MET A 167 -14.70 -1.68 3.29
CA MET A 167 -14.05 -1.05 4.45
C MET A 167 -14.39 -1.75 5.76
N THR A 168 -15.61 -2.28 5.92
CA THR A 168 -15.97 -3.14 7.06
C THR A 168 -15.13 -4.41 7.08
N PHE A 169 -14.95 -5.09 5.94
CA PHE A 169 -14.06 -6.25 5.86
C PHE A 169 -12.62 -5.90 6.18
N LEU A 170 -12.13 -4.77 5.66
CA LEU A 170 -10.80 -4.25 5.93
C LEU A 170 -10.60 -4.06 7.44
N LEU A 171 -11.52 -3.36 8.11
CA LEU A 171 -11.49 -3.14 9.56
C LEU A 171 -11.54 -4.47 10.34
N GLY A 172 -12.36 -5.42 9.90
CA GLY A 172 -12.43 -6.75 10.51
C GLY A 172 -11.09 -7.51 10.44
N PHE A 173 -10.44 -7.50 9.27
CA PHE A 173 -9.09 -8.06 9.12
C PHE A 173 -8.06 -7.29 9.96
N GLU A 174 -8.19 -5.98 10.07
CA GLU A 174 -7.28 -5.17 10.88
C GLU A 174 -7.33 -5.52 12.37
N VAL A 175 -8.54 -5.62 12.91
CA VAL A 175 -8.77 -6.06 14.29
C VAL A 175 -8.26 -7.49 14.47
N ALA A 176 -8.52 -8.38 13.53
CA ALA A 176 -8.04 -9.77 13.60
C ALA A 176 -6.51 -9.86 13.57
N ILE A 177 -5.84 -9.10 12.70
CA ILE A 177 -4.36 -9.01 12.63
C ILE A 177 -3.84 -8.53 13.98
N SER A 178 -4.41 -7.44 14.50
CA SER A 178 -3.98 -6.81 15.75
C SER A 178 -4.18 -7.74 16.95
N TYR A 179 -5.34 -8.39 17.04
CA TYR A 179 -5.65 -9.36 18.08
C TYR A 179 -4.70 -10.55 18.06
N LYS A 180 -4.51 -11.17 16.88
CA LYS A 180 -3.60 -12.32 16.76
C LYS A 180 -2.17 -11.90 17.07
N TYR A 181 -1.75 -10.75 16.58
CA TYR A 181 -0.44 -10.19 16.84
C TYR A 181 -0.22 -9.98 18.35
N TRP A 182 -1.19 -9.39 19.05
CA TRP A 182 -1.16 -9.23 20.50
C TRP A 182 -1.07 -10.56 21.22
N ARG A 183 -1.90 -11.54 20.83
CA ARG A 183 -1.90 -12.88 21.42
C ARG A 183 -0.56 -13.60 21.23
N THR A 184 -0.03 -13.59 20.01
CA THR A 184 1.29 -14.18 19.72
C THR A 184 2.37 -13.52 20.56
N ARG A 185 2.35 -12.19 20.68
CA ARG A 185 3.30 -11.46 21.54
C ARG A 185 3.18 -11.87 23.00
N ALA A 186 1.96 -11.97 23.54
CA ALA A 186 1.74 -12.39 24.92
C ALA A 186 2.27 -13.81 25.19
N THR A 187 2.12 -14.72 24.22
CA THR A 187 2.68 -16.08 24.32
C THR A 187 4.21 -16.08 24.21
N THR A 188 4.78 -15.37 23.25
CA THR A 188 6.25 -15.33 23.05
C THR A 188 6.97 -14.62 24.20
N ALA A 189 6.38 -13.57 24.77
CA ALA A 189 6.95 -12.86 25.91
C ALA A 189 7.16 -13.77 27.14
N ARG A 190 6.34 -14.83 27.29
CA ARG A 190 6.52 -15.83 28.35
C ARG A 190 7.59 -16.88 28.02
N ALA A 191 7.83 -17.14 26.73
CA ALA A 191 8.73 -18.21 26.30
C ALA A 191 10.19 -17.76 26.11
N PHE A 192 10.42 -16.50 25.70
CA PHE A 192 11.77 -15.99 25.43
C PHE A 192 11.92 -14.55 25.93
N THR A 193 12.45 -14.41 27.15
CA THR A 193 12.81 -13.11 27.75
C THR A 193 14.01 -12.45 27.08
N LEU A 194 14.85 -13.21 26.36
CA LEU A 194 16.12 -12.70 25.81
C LEU A 194 16.06 -12.15 24.38
N LEU A 195 14.99 -12.40 23.61
CA LEU A 195 14.89 -11.89 22.24
C LEU A 195 14.03 -10.63 22.23
N LYS A 196 14.66 -9.48 22.50
CA LYS A 196 14.09 -8.14 22.31
C LYS A 196 13.80 -7.92 20.82
N ARG A 197 12.68 -8.45 20.35
CA ARG A 197 12.23 -8.24 18.98
C ARG A 197 11.50 -6.91 18.95
N ASP A 198 12.25 -5.84 18.74
CA ASP A 198 11.70 -4.51 18.58
C ASP A 198 10.76 -4.55 17.38
N LEU A 199 9.47 -4.35 17.67
CA LEU A 199 8.52 -4.18 16.61
C LEU A 199 8.83 -2.86 15.93
N PRO A 200 8.90 -2.81 14.59
CA PRO A 200 8.96 -1.53 13.93
C PRO A 200 7.71 -0.74 14.35
N PHE A 201 7.90 0.27 15.19
CA PHE A 201 6.86 1.17 15.68
C PHE A 201 6.00 1.72 14.53
N SER A 202 6.66 1.94 13.38
CA SER A 202 6.04 2.27 12.09
C SER A 202 4.85 1.37 11.71
N LEU A 203 4.93 0.05 11.95
CA LEU A 203 3.86 -0.88 11.55
C LEU A 203 2.63 -0.71 12.44
N ILE A 204 2.82 -0.50 13.75
CA ILE A 204 1.73 -0.23 14.70
C ILE A 204 1.07 1.11 14.35
N LEU A 205 1.88 2.15 14.16
CA LEU A 205 1.38 3.48 13.82
C LEU A 205 0.55 3.44 12.52
N ARG A 206 1.08 2.79 11.47
CA ARG A 206 0.38 2.64 10.20
C ARG A 206 -0.94 1.90 10.35
N MET A 207 -0.99 0.89 11.21
CA MET A 207 -2.20 0.11 11.48
C MET A 207 -3.27 0.92 12.21
N LEU A 208 -2.90 1.60 13.30
CA LEU A 208 -3.78 2.45 14.08
C LEU A 208 -4.43 3.52 13.21
N LEU A 209 -3.64 4.07 12.31
CA LEU A 209 -4.06 5.16 11.48
C LEU A 209 -4.97 4.73 10.33
N PHE A 210 -4.69 3.60 9.67
CA PHE A 210 -5.65 3.03 8.73
C PHE A 210 -6.97 2.68 9.40
N SER A 211 -6.94 2.23 10.65
CA SER A 211 -8.15 1.94 11.42
C SER A 211 -8.99 3.20 11.67
N VAL A 212 -8.36 4.31 12.12
CA VAL A 212 -9.07 5.60 12.31
C VAL A 212 -9.68 6.11 11.02
N VAL A 213 -8.90 6.11 9.93
CA VAL A 213 -9.40 6.53 8.60
C VAL A 213 -10.56 5.63 8.15
N SER A 214 -10.47 4.33 8.40
CA SER A 214 -11.52 3.39 8.00
C SER A 214 -12.83 3.63 8.74
N VAL A 215 -12.77 3.89 10.05
CA VAL A 215 -13.96 4.25 10.86
C VAL A 215 -14.59 5.55 10.38
N MET A 216 -13.77 6.54 10.02
CA MET A 216 -14.26 7.81 9.45
C MET A 216 -14.97 7.58 8.11
N VAL A 217 -14.37 6.82 7.19
CA VAL A 217 -14.97 6.52 5.88
C VAL A 217 -16.27 5.73 6.01
N ILE A 218 -16.33 4.74 6.91
CA ILE A 218 -17.57 3.99 7.18
C ILE A 218 -18.66 4.94 7.71
N SER A 219 -18.32 5.80 8.67
CA SER A 219 -19.26 6.80 9.21
C SER A 219 -19.79 7.71 8.10
N ILE A 220 -18.92 8.20 7.22
CA ILE A 220 -19.29 9.03 6.08
C ILE A 220 -20.19 8.26 5.10
N GLY A 221 -19.87 7.01 4.79
CA GLY A 221 -20.68 6.16 3.93
C GLY A 221 -22.11 5.99 4.44
N ILE A 222 -22.27 5.76 5.75
CA ILE A 222 -23.58 5.64 6.41
C ILE A 222 -24.34 6.97 6.36
N ILE A 223 -23.68 8.10 6.63
CA ILE A 223 -24.30 9.44 6.55
C ILE A 223 -24.76 9.75 5.13
N TYR A 224 -23.93 9.43 4.13
CA TYR A 224 -24.24 9.64 2.72
C TYR A 224 -25.47 8.85 2.28
N MET A 225 -25.62 7.60 2.75
CA MET A 225 -26.83 6.80 2.53
C MET A 225 -28.07 7.38 3.23
N SER A 226 -27.89 8.12 4.32
CA SER A 226 -28.99 8.70 5.11
C SER A 226 -29.63 9.94 4.48
N ASN A 227 -29.21 10.35 3.28
CA ASN A 227 -29.67 11.57 2.57
C ASN A 227 -29.29 12.91 3.23
N TRP A 228 -28.35 12.91 4.19
CA TRP A 228 -27.82 14.15 4.76
C TRP A 228 -26.68 14.66 3.87
N LEU A 229 -26.99 15.61 2.98
CA LEU A 229 -25.97 16.28 2.16
C LEU A 229 -25.15 17.24 3.02
N VAL A 230 -24.12 16.71 3.69
CA VAL A 230 -23.09 17.51 4.34
C VAL A 230 -21.89 17.70 3.39
N PRO A 231 -21.27 18.89 3.33
CA PRO A 231 -20.08 19.14 2.50
C PRO A 231 -18.79 18.47 3.03
N TRP A 232 -18.88 17.81 4.18
CA TRP A 232 -17.78 17.17 4.90
C TRP A 232 -16.99 16.09 4.13
N PRO A 233 -17.61 15.22 3.31
CA PRO A 233 -16.89 14.18 2.56
C PRO A 233 -15.82 14.78 1.66
N TYR A 234 -16.12 15.93 1.05
CA TYR A 234 -15.19 16.62 0.15
C TYR A 234 -13.97 17.17 0.88
N MET A 235 -14.15 17.67 2.12
CA MET A 235 -13.04 18.14 2.94
C MET A 235 -12.13 16.98 3.38
N MET A 236 -12.73 15.85 3.78
CA MET A 236 -11.98 14.65 4.15
C MET A 236 -11.22 14.06 2.98
N GLN A 237 -11.82 14.11 1.80
CA GLN A 237 -11.20 13.60 0.59
C GLN A 237 -9.92 14.36 0.21
N ALA A 238 -9.90 15.67 0.45
CA ALA A 238 -8.73 16.52 0.23
C ALA A 238 -7.59 16.28 1.24
N THR A 239 -7.89 15.80 2.46
CA THR A 239 -6.88 15.58 3.50
C THR A 239 -6.18 14.22 3.38
N LEU A 240 -6.82 13.21 2.78
CA LEU A 240 -6.28 11.86 2.67
C LEU A 240 -4.87 11.79 2.03
N PRO A 241 -4.57 12.48 0.91
CA PRO A 241 -3.24 12.42 0.31
C PRO A 241 -2.17 13.08 1.20
N LEU A 242 -2.50 14.23 1.81
CA LEU A 242 -1.59 14.93 2.74
C LEU A 242 -1.27 14.07 3.95
N PHE A 243 -2.27 13.36 4.46
CA PHE A 243 -2.10 12.44 5.57
C PHE A 243 -1.18 11.27 5.19
N SER A 244 -1.37 10.71 3.99
CA SER A 244 -0.52 9.63 3.47
C SER A 244 0.96 10.03 3.35
N LEU A 245 1.24 11.27 2.93
CA LEU A 245 2.61 11.80 2.83
C LEU A 245 3.25 12.02 4.20
N LYS A 246 2.50 12.59 5.15
CA LYS A 246 2.99 12.76 6.52
C LYS A 246 3.33 11.43 7.18
N LEU A 247 2.50 10.41 6.97
CA LEU A 247 2.80 9.05 7.46
C LEU A 247 4.08 8.48 6.88
N LEU A 248 4.30 8.70 5.59
CA LEU A 248 5.48 8.18 4.91
C LEU A 248 6.74 8.81 5.51
N GLN A 249 6.72 10.13 5.72
CA GLN A 249 7.81 10.85 6.39
C GLN A 249 8.05 10.33 7.81
N ILE A 250 7.00 10.16 8.62
CA ILE A 250 7.14 9.63 10.00
C ILE A 250 7.71 8.22 9.98
N THR A 251 7.27 7.40 9.01
CA THR A 251 7.75 6.02 8.84
C THR A 251 9.24 5.99 8.50
N GLU A 252 9.70 6.84 7.58
CA GLU A 252 11.12 6.90 7.22
C GLU A 252 11.98 7.39 8.37
N MET A 253 11.53 8.40 9.13
CA MET A 253 12.23 8.87 10.32
C MET A 253 12.40 7.76 11.36
N ALA A 254 11.33 7.02 11.65
CA ALA A 254 11.39 5.89 12.58
C ALA A 254 12.30 4.75 12.08
N ILE A 255 12.34 4.49 10.77
CA ILE A 255 13.24 3.49 10.19
C ILE A 255 14.70 3.96 10.31
N SER A 256 14.99 5.23 10.02
CA SER A 256 16.33 5.81 10.13
C SER A 256 16.87 5.69 11.55
N GLU A 257 16.07 6.06 12.55
CA GLU A 257 16.44 5.96 13.96
C GLU A 257 16.71 4.50 14.38
N SER A 258 15.86 3.56 13.93
CA SER A 258 16.05 2.13 14.23
C SER A 258 17.29 1.51 13.57
N ASN A 259 17.70 2.01 12.39
CA ASN A 259 18.93 1.58 11.73
C ASN A 259 20.15 2.16 12.43
N LEU A 260 20.08 3.42 12.90
CA LEU A 260 21.15 4.05 13.66
C LEU A 260 21.40 3.32 15.00
N ALA A 261 20.34 2.89 15.69
CA ALA A 261 20.43 2.12 16.93
C ALA A 261 20.97 0.68 16.74
N ARG A 262 20.96 0.15 15.52
CA ARG A 262 21.51 -1.18 15.18
C ARG A 262 22.95 -1.17 14.72
N LEU A 263 23.51 0.01 14.44
CA LEU A 263 24.94 0.08 14.25
C LEU A 263 25.58 -0.39 15.57
N PRO A 264 26.42 -1.43 15.56
CA PRO A 264 27.17 -1.79 16.75
C PRO A 264 27.86 -0.51 17.23
N PRO A 265 27.98 -0.27 18.54
CA PRO A 265 28.74 0.87 19.03
C PRO A 265 30.09 0.78 18.33
N VAL A 266 30.32 1.71 17.39
CA VAL A 266 31.59 1.79 16.67
C VAL A 266 32.56 2.10 17.78
N GLY A 267 33.27 1.06 18.21
CA GLY A 267 34.27 1.18 19.24
C GLY A 267 35.20 2.29 18.77
N ILE A 268 35.27 3.36 19.55
CA ILE A 268 36.39 4.30 19.56
C ILE A 268 37.58 3.51 20.12
N LEU A 269 38.00 2.48 19.40
CA LEU A 269 38.96 1.49 19.86
C LEU A 269 39.87 1.08 18.71
N GLU A 270 40.43 2.06 18.00
CA GLU A 270 41.60 1.81 17.16
C GLU A 270 42.42 3.08 16.82
N ILE A 271 42.83 3.87 17.82
CA ILE A 271 43.95 4.84 17.66
C ILE A 271 45.05 4.64 18.73
N ALA A 272 44.92 3.67 19.64
CA ALA A 272 45.90 3.46 20.70
C ALA A 272 46.51 2.05 20.69
N SER A 273 47.01 1.55 19.56
CA SER A 273 47.99 0.44 19.56
C SER A 273 48.65 0.25 18.20
N ALA A 274 49.49 1.20 17.78
CA ALA A 274 50.42 0.99 16.66
C ALA A 274 51.75 1.68 16.94
N SER A 275 52.40 1.29 18.05
CA SER A 275 53.84 1.47 18.25
C SER A 275 54.34 0.27 19.05
N GLY A 276 54.83 -0.76 18.37
CA GLY A 276 55.24 -1.99 19.04
C GLY A 276 55.63 -3.15 18.12
N SER A 277 56.72 -2.97 17.37
CA SER A 277 57.78 -3.97 17.11
C SER A 277 57.43 -5.45 16.84
N ARG A 278 57.62 -5.85 15.58
CA ARG A 278 58.66 -6.78 15.08
C ARG A 278 58.82 -8.15 15.79
N THR A 279 58.51 -9.24 15.08
CA THR A 279 59.37 -10.45 14.87
C THR A 279 58.66 -11.44 13.93
N ARG A 280 59.07 -11.56 12.65
CA ARG A 280 59.75 -12.72 12.03
C ARG A 280 59.42 -14.09 12.66
N PHE A 281 58.80 -14.99 11.89
CA PHE A 281 59.17 -16.42 11.67
C PHE A 281 58.29 -16.93 10.51
N SER A 282 58.82 -17.13 9.31
CA SER A 282 59.42 -18.38 8.78
C SER A 282 58.42 -19.27 8.02
N SER A 283 58.45 -19.09 6.69
CA SER A 283 58.36 -20.06 5.59
C SER A 283 57.84 -21.51 5.77
N ALA A 284 56.99 -21.88 4.79
CA ALA A 284 56.94 -23.12 3.98
C ALA A 284 55.90 -24.23 4.38
N PRO A 285 55.65 -25.26 3.54
CA PRO A 285 54.63 -25.24 2.46
C PRO A 285 53.76 -26.54 2.35
N SER A 286 52.88 -26.57 1.34
CA SER A 286 52.48 -27.75 0.52
C SER A 286 51.69 -28.93 1.12
N SER A 287 50.48 -29.16 0.59
CA SER A 287 49.89 -30.46 0.15
C SER A 287 48.37 -30.26 -0.04
N ALA A 288 47.77 -30.32 -1.23
CA ALA A 288 47.57 -31.48 -2.10
C ALA A 288 46.80 -32.63 -1.42
N VAL A 289 45.46 -32.61 -1.50
CA VAL A 289 44.55 -33.74 -1.28
C VAL A 289 43.39 -33.53 -2.26
N GLU A 290 43.41 -34.12 -3.45
CA GLU A 290 43.14 -35.51 -3.84
C GLU A 290 41.66 -35.75 -4.19
N ARG A 291 41.52 -36.55 -5.23
CA ARG A 291 40.47 -36.63 -6.24
C ARG A 291 39.51 -37.75 -5.83
N GLY A 292 38.21 -37.46 -5.78
CA GLY A 292 37.16 -38.44 -5.46
C GLY A 292 36.07 -38.47 -6.53
N THR A 293 36.37 -39.07 -7.68
CA THR A 293 35.39 -39.58 -8.64
C THR A 293 34.75 -40.85 -8.07
N VAL A 294 33.44 -40.85 -7.85
CA VAL A 294 32.65 -42.07 -7.67
C VAL A 294 31.68 -42.19 -8.83
N SER A 295 31.99 -43.13 -9.71
CA SER A 295 31.12 -43.73 -10.70
C SER A 295 30.52 -45.00 -10.07
N GLY A 296 29.23 -45.23 -10.29
CA GLY A 296 28.51 -46.46 -9.98
C GLY A 296 27.10 -46.33 -10.58
N GLU A 297 26.79 -46.94 -11.73
CA GLU A 297 26.49 -48.37 -11.95
C GLU A 297 25.08 -48.67 -11.40
N GLU A 298 24.03 -48.62 -12.22
CA GLU A 298 23.50 -49.66 -13.14
C GLU A 298 22.64 -50.72 -12.41
N THR A 299 21.61 -51.23 -13.09
CA THR A 299 20.62 -52.28 -12.71
C THR A 299 19.40 -51.79 -11.88
N VAL A 300 18.12 -52.07 -12.18
CA VAL A 300 17.38 -52.93 -13.13
C VAL A 300 16.12 -52.18 -13.59
#